data_AF-A0A315AVQ0-F1
#
_entry.id   AF-A0A315AVQ0-F1
#
_cell.length_a   1.000
_cell.length_b   1.000
_cell.length_c   1.000
_cell.angle_alpha   90.00
_cell.angle_beta   90.00
_cell.angle_gamma   90.00
#
_symmetry.space_group_name_H-M   'P 1'
#
loop_
_entity.id
_entity.type
_entity.pdbx_description
1 polymer ?
#
loop_
_entity_poly.entity_id
_entity_poly.type
_entity_poly.pdbx_seq_one_letter_code
_entity_poly.pdbx_strand_id
1 'polypeptide(L)'
;MNLQTHRLIFNKSRGCLMAVAENARSSGGGFSGARRRRRTRINNGQDLTVKGSSVLADQNVNLSSGGNVKIEAAQNTSASSNFNQTTKSGLFGGGGLSVTLGKQMQSVDSQGQGSTAAGSTVGSTGGNVSITAGQTYTQTGSDVITPGLNSPSGSGNIDITAKTVDIKEARETGSQSTEQKFKQSGLTLAITSPVISALQTANNQLQAAGNTRSSRMQALAAANAAMNLKQGAGALSAGQAMAGGNAADKMGGIGISASIGASSNQSQQQSNADSAKGSKVNAGGNVTITATGAGKDSDITLQGSNVQAGKTATLKADDQVNIVAAQNTTQESSNSSNKSGSIGVGMQLGARGGQAGITLSASAGKGSGVGKSTTYKASSKPYVQAKAATSQP
;
A
#
# COMPACT_ATOMS: atom_id res chain seq x y z
N MET A 1 24.15 41.53 7.91
CA MET A 1 23.41 42.13 9.04
C MET A 1 21.94 41.75 8.91
N ASN A 2 21.24 41.65 10.05
CA ASN A 2 19.99 40.88 10.33
C ASN A 2 20.27 39.40 10.62
N LEU A 3 20.61 38.97 11.85
CA LEU A 3 19.86 38.97 13.14
C LEU A 3 18.48 38.31 13.02
N GLN A 4 18.38 37.05 13.51
CA GLN A 4 17.40 36.55 14.50
C GLN A 4 17.74 35.07 14.80
N THR A 5 18.44 34.79 15.90
CA THR A 5 17.93 34.26 17.19
C THR A 5 17.39 32.82 17.15
N HIS A 6 18.15 31.90 17.77
CA HIS A 6 17.65 30.58 18.18
C HIS A 6 17.07 30.69 19.61
N ARG A 7 15.90 30.09 19.86
CA ARG A 7 15.22 30.12 21.15
C ARG A 7 15.31 28.73 21.80
N LEU A 8 16.06 28.63 22.89
CA LEU A 8 16.04 27.46 23.78
C LEU A 8 14.78 27.54 24.65
N ILE A 9 13.82 26.62 24.48
CA ILE A 9 12.65 26.55 25.35
C ILE A 9 12.91 25.51 26.44
N PHE A 10 13.19 25.99 27.64
CA PHE A 10 13.27 25.17 28.84
C PHE A 10 11.87 25.10 29.48
N ASN A 11 11.14 23.99 29.32
CA ASN A 11 9.87 23.81 30.00
C ASN A 11 10.11 23.29 31.42
N LYS A 12 10.17 24.22 32.38
CA LYS A 12 10.42 23.96 33.82
C LYS A 12 9.38 23.03 34.45
N SER A 13 8.22 22.78 33.81
CA SER A 13 7.19 21.87 34.33
C SER A 13 7.36 20.41 33.90
N ARG A 14 8.24 20.08 32.92
CA ARG A 14 8.31 18.72 32.33
C ARG A 14 9.70 18.07 32.24
N GLY A 15 10.78 18.74 32.66
CA GLY A 15 12.10 18.12 32.80
C GLY A 15 12.77 17.53 31.53
N CYS A 16 12.25 17.79 30.32
CA CYS A 16 12.80 17.25 29.07
C CYS A 16 13.46 18.32 28.18
N LEU A 17 14.64 17.98 27.64
CA LEU A 17 15.36 18.73 26.60
C LEU A 17 14.90 18.23 25.22
N MET A 18 14.38 19.10 24.36
CA MET A 18 13.95 18.76 23.01
C MET A 18 14.93 19.36 22.00
N ALA A 19 15.53 18.53 21.15
CA ALA A 19 16.30 18.99 20.00
C ALA A 19 15.43 18.81 18.74
N VAL A 20 15.03 19.93 18.13
CA VAL A 20 14.37 19.95 16.83
C VAL A 20 15.43 20.28 15.79
N ALA A 21 15.67 19.38 14.84
CA ALA A 21 16.51 19.64 13.68
C ALA A 21 15.61 19.74 12.44
N GLU A 22 15.33 20.96 12.00
CA GLU A 22 14.87 21.21 10.63
C GLU A 22 16.08 21.16 9.69
N ASN A 23 15.88 20.56 8.51
CA ASN A 23 16.87 20.44 7.45
C ASN A 23 17.50 21.79 7.11
N ALA A 24 18.80 21.95 7.37
CA ALA A 24 19.59 23.03 6.81
C ALA A 24 20.81 22.48 6.07
N ARG A 25 20.87 22.83 4.78
CA ARG A 25 22.02 22.67 3.92
C ARG A 25 23.26 23.26 4.59
N SER A 26 24.35 22.50 4.48
CA SER A 26 25.73 22.88 4.69
C SER A 26 26.01 24.36 4.34
N SER A 27 26.45 25.14 5.34
CA SER A 27 27.46 26.17 5.13
C SER A 27 28.20 26.50 6.44
N GLY A 28 29.50 26.20 6.43
CA GLY A 28 30.53 27.08 6.99
C GLY A 28 30.70 27.17 8.51
N GLY A 29 31.42 26.20 9.08
CA GLY A 29 32.07 26.32 10.39
C GLY A 29 33.13 25.23 10.52
N GLY A 30 34.24 25.38 9.81
CA GLY A 30 35.30 24.38 9.75
C GLY A 30 35.92 24.11 11.12
N PHE A 31 35.91 22.84 11.53
CA PHE A 31 37.00 22.26 12.30
C PHE A 31 37.80 21.36 11.36
N SER A 32 38.67 21.96 10.54
CA SER A 32 39.80 21.24 9.94
C SER A 32 40.91 21.18 10.97
N GLY A 33 41.21 19.98 11.48
CA GLY A 33 42.31 19.78 12.42
C GLY A 33 42.38 18.36 12.96
N ALA A 34 43.14 17.52 12.26
CA ALA A 34 43.55 16.16 12.59
C ALA A 34 42.50 15.04 12.53
N ARG A 35 42.86 13.95 11.84
CA ARG A 35 42.24 12.61 11.92
C ARG A 35 42.11 12.19 13.39
N ARG A 36 40.97 12.48 14.04
CA ARG A 36 40.65 11.98 15.39
C ARG A 36 39.28 11.31 15.38
N ARG A 37 39.35 9.99 15.56
CA ARG A 37 38.27 9.03 15.79
C ARG A 37 37.17 9.59 16.71
N ARG A 38 35.96 9.82 16.19
CA ARG A 38 34.82 10.42 16.92
C ARG A 38 34.02 9.37 17.69
N ARG A 39 33.91 9.54 19.01
CA ARG A 39 33.06 8.74 19.93
C ARG A 39 31.93 9.63 20.43
N THR A 40 30.73 9.05 20.59
CA THR A 40 29.58 9.76 21.17
C THR A 40 29.22 9.12 22.51
N ARG A 41 29.12 9.94 23.55
CA ARG A 41 28.66 9.53 24.88
C ARG A 41 27.55 10.47 25.32
N ILE A 42 26.39 9.93 25.66
CA ILE A 42 25.27 10.68 26.21
C ILE A 42 24.96 10.05 27.57
N ASN A 43 25.15 10.82 28.64
CA ASN A 43 24.86 10.41 30.01
C ASN A 43 23.78 11.34 30.56
N ASN A 44 22.64 10.80 30.99
CA ASN A 44 21.63 11.57 31.72
C ASN A 44 21.35 10.93 33.08
N GLY A 45 21.21 11.74 34.13
CA GLY A 45 20.89 11.25 35.48
C GLY A 45 19.46 10.71 35.62
N GLN A 46 18.57 11.03 34.67
CA GLN A 46 17.15 10.68 34.69
C GLN A 46 16.78 9.84 33.45
N ASP A 47 16.11 10.40 32.45
CA ASP A 47 15.63 9.66 31.27
C ASP A 47 16.28 10.15 29.98
N LEU A 48 16.59 9.25 29.06
CA LEU A 48 17.12 9.55 27.73
C LEU A 48 16.07 9.17 26.69
N THR A 49 15.70 10.10 25.81
CA THR A 49 14.75 9.83 24.71
C THR A 49 15.33 10.28 23.37
N VAL A 50 15.35 9.38 22.40
CA VAL A 50 15.65 9.64 20.98
C VAL A 50 14.36 9.40 20.20
N LYS A 51 13.81 10.43 19.57
CA LYS A 51 12.53 10.35 18.86
C LYS A 51 12.60 10.98 17.48
N GLY A 52 12.21 10.24 16.45
CA GLY A 52 12.33 10.63 15.04
C GLY A 52 13.70 11.16 14.62
N SER A 53 14.77 10.72 15.30
CA SER A 53 16.11 11.33 15.20
C SER A 53 17.20 10.27 15.04
N SER A 54 18.37 10.69 14.55
CA SER A 54 19.52 9.80 14.33
C SER A 54 20.70 10.17 15.21
N VAL A 55 21.19 9.22 16.01
CA VAL A 55 22.43 9.32 16.80
C VAL A 55 23.46 8.38 16.18
N LEU A 56 24.39 8.94 15.41
CA LEU A 56 25.41 8.19 14.68
C LEU A 56 26.82 8.57 15.14
N ALA A 57 27.73 7.59 15.18
CA ALA A 57 29.15 7.82 15.43
C ALA A 57 30.06 6.94 14.56
N ASP A 58 31.30 7.37 14.37
CA ASP A 58 32.29 6.58 13.63
C ASP A 58 32.81 5.37 14.43
N GLN A 59 32.76 5.46 15.76
CA GLN A 59 33.33 4.45 16.66
C GLN A 59 32.35 3.89 17.68
N ASN A 60 32.32 4.41 18.90
CA ASN A 60 31.45 3.85 19.93
C ASN A 60 30.35 4.85 20.20
N VAL A 61 29.11 4.37 20.20
CA VAL A 61 27.96 5.07 20.75
C VAL A 61 27.70 4.49 22.13
N ASN A 62 27.70 5.33 23.15
CA ASN A 62 27.32 4.93 24.51
C ASN A 62 26.16 5.81 24.95
N LEU A 63 25.02 5.20 25.20
CA LEU A 63 23.84 5.84 25.78
C LEU A 63 23.66 5.30 27.19
N SER A 64 23.75 6.16 28.20
CA SER A 64 23.58 5.77 29.60
C SER A 64 22.58 6.68 30.28
N SER A 65 21.62 6.09 30.99
CA SER A 65 20.63 6.82 31.78
C SER A 65 20.42 6.16 33.13
N GLY A 66 20.34 6.96 34.20
CA GLY A 66 19.99 6.46 35.55
C GLY A 66 18.55 5.95 35.68
N GLY A 67 17.67 6.41 34.79
CA GLY A 67 16.28 5.99 34.62
C GLY A 67 16.08 5.25 33.31
N ASN A 68 15.16 5.72 32.48
CA ASN A 68 14.73 5.05 31.24
C ASN A 68 15.54 5.48 30.02
N VAL A 69 15.68 4.58 29.05
CA VAL A 69 16.18 4.91 27.70
C VAL A 69 15.11 4.56 26.68
N LYS A 70 14.65 5.54 25.91
CA LYS A 70 13.61 5.39 24.89
C LYS A 70 14.16 5.74 23.51
N ILE A 71 14.00 4.85 22.54
CA ILE A 71 14.34 5.07 21.13
C ILE A 71 13.07 4.82 20.32
N GLU A 72 12.34 5.89 20.03
CA GLU A 72 10.99 5.84 19.49
C GLU A 72 10.91 6.41 18.08
N ALA A 73 10.02 5.85 17.27
CA ALA A 73 9.62 6.49 16.03
C ALA A 73 8.84 7.78 16.37
N ALA A 74 9.11 8.84 15.63
CA ALA A 74 8.14 9.93 15.48
C ALA A 74 6.99 9.46 14.58
N GLN A 75 5.91 10.22 14.58
CA GLN A 75 4.72 9.91 13.80
C GLN A 75 4.49 11.01 12.77
N ASN A 76 4.40 10.63 11.50
CA ASN A 76 4.06 11.52 10.40
C ASN A 76 2.63 11.26 10.00
N THR A 77 1.79 12.30 10.09
CA THR A 77 0.39 12.24 9.66
C THR A 77 0.23 12.89 8.29
N SER A 78 -0.63 12.31 7.47
CA SER A 78 -1.01 12.86 6.17
C SER A 78 -2.53 12.80 6.03
N ALA A 79 -3.08 13.82 5.39
CA ALA A 79 -4.49 13.89 5.03
C ALA A 79 -4.60 14.41 3.60
N SER A 80 -5.53 13.85 2.84
CA SER A 80 -5.82 14.23 1.47
C SER A 80 -7.32 14.18 1.25
N SER A 81 -7.82 15.14 0.48
CA SER A 81 -9.21 15.19 0.05
C SER A 81 -9.24 15.67 -1.39
N ASN A 82 -9.97 14.97 -2.23
CA ASN A 82 -10.13 15.28 -3.63
C ASN A 82 -11.60 15.12 -3.99
N PHE A 83 -12.21 16.20 -4.46
CA PHE A 83 -13.57 16.20 -4.94
C PHE A 83 -13.60 16.66 -6.39
N ASN A 84 -14.24 15.87 -7.24
CA ASN A 84 -14.46 16.24 -8.63
C ASN A 84 -15.88 15.89 -9.06
N GLN A 85 -16.58 16.86 -9.64
CA GLN A 85 -17.92 16.69 -10.17
C GLN A 85 -18.01 17.26 -11.58
N THR A 86 -18.37 16.42 -12.53
CA THR A 86 -18.61 16.82 -13.92
C THR A 86 -20.09 16.64 -14.24
N THR A 87 -20.71 17.70 -14.76
CA THR A 87 -22.08 17.65 -15.27
C THR A 87 -22.07 17.99 -16.74
N LYS A 88 -22.61 17.08 -17.57
CA LYS A 88 -22.82 17.25 -19.00
C LYS A 88 -24.30 17.44 -19.25
N SER A 89 -24.64 18.34 -20.16
CA SER A 89 -26.01 18.58 -20.61
C SER A 89 -26.01 18.71 -22.13
N GLY A 90 -27.13 18.34 -22.76
CA GLY A 90 -27.27 18.37 -24.21
C GLY A 90 -27.14 16.98 -24.83
N LEU A 91 -26.67 16.92 -26.07
CA LEU A 91 -26.56 15.68 -26.83
C LEU A 91 -25.22 14.98 -26.53
N PHE A 92 -25.27 13.72 -26.12
CA PHE A 92 -24.09 12.88 -25.87
C PHE A 92 -24.31 11.45 -26.38
N GLY A 93 -23.22 10.74 -26.71
CA GLY A 93 -23.30 9.35 -27.17
C GLY A 93 -23.52 8.36 -26.01
N GLY A 94 -24.43 7.40 -26.19
CA GLY A 94 -24.82 6.40 -25.19
C GLY A 94 -24.09 5.05 -25.28
N GLY A 95 -23.12 4.92 -26.19
CA GLY A 95 -22.47 3.66 -26.57
C GLY A 95 -23.14 3.03 -27.80
N GLY A 96 -22.33 2.53 -28.75
CA GLY A 96 -22.82 2.07 -30.06
C GLY A 96 -23.44 3.20 -30.91
N LEU A 97 -24.42 2.85 -31.75
CA LEU A 97 -25.20 3.80 -32.57
C LEU A 97 -26.36 4.44 -31.79
N SER A 98 -26.10 4.91 -30.57
CA SER A 98 -27.10 5.58 -29.73
C SER A 98 -26.69 7.00 -29.33
N VAL A 99 -27.66 7.91 -29.39
CA VAL A 99 -27.51 9.32 -28.98
C VAL A 99 -28.52 9.62 -27.89
N THR A 100 -28.09 10.32 -26.84
CA THR A 100 -28.93 10.72 -25.71
C THR A 100 -28.94 12.23 -25.59
N LEU A 101 -30.12 12.83 -25.61
CA LEU A 101 -30.33 14.22 -25.24
C LEU A 101 -30.76 14.27 -23.78
N GLY A 102 -29.94 14.85 -22.90
CA GLY A 102 -30.27 14.86 -21.48
C GLY A 102 -29.25 15.53 -20.59
N LYS A 103 -29.23 15.10 -19.32
CA LYS A 103 -28.26 15.51 -18.31
C LYS A 103 -27.56 14.27 -17.75
N GLN A 104 -26.24 14.37 -17.58
CA GLN A 104 -25.41 13.34 -16.97
C GLN A 104 -24.50 14.01 -15.93
N MET A 105 -24.55 13.52 -14.70
CA MET A 105 -23.66 13.91 -13.60
C MET A 105 -22.79 12.73 -13.22
N GLN A 106 -21.49 12.99 -13.06
CA GLN A 106 -20.54 12.09 -12.43
C GLN A 106 -19.81 12.84 -11.32
N SER A 107 -19.78 12.28 -10.11
CA SER A 107 -19.09 12.84 -8.95
C SER A 107 -18.19 11.77 -8.34
N VAL A 108 -16.98 12.15 -7.98
CA VAL A 108 -16.01 11.34 -7.24
C VAL A 108 -15.51 12.17 -6.06
N ASP A 109 -15.73 11.68 -4.86
CA ASP A 109 -15.18 12.22 -3.62
C ASP A 109 -14.23 11.17 -3.04
N SER A 110 -12.99 11.54 -2.77
CA SER A 110 -11.96 10.65 -2.25
C SER A 110 -11.23 11.32 -1.10
N GLN A 111 -11.17 10.64 0.04
CA GLN A 111 -10.56 11.13 1.27
C GLN A 111 -9.61 10.08 1.81
N GLY A 112 -8.36 10.46 2.02
CA GLY A 112 -7.32 9.60 2.57
C GLY A 112 -6.71 10.22 3.81
N GLN A 113 -6.53 9.44 4.87
CA GLN A 113 -5.78 9.82 6.05
C GLN A 113 -4.78 8.70 6.38
N GLY A 114 -3.56 9.06 6.74
CA GLY A 114 -2.53 8.10 7.09
C GLY A 114 -1.67 8.60 8.24
N SER A 115 -1.10 7.66 8.96
CA SER A 115 -0.10 7.88 9.98
C SER A 115 1.00 6.85 9.82
N THR A 116 2.21 7.30 9.49
CA THR A 116 3.40 6.45 9.32
C THR A 116 4.41 6.71 10.44
N ALA A 117 5.21 5.71 10.75
CA ALA A 117 6.18 5.78 11.83
C ALA A 117 7.57 6.15 11.28
N ALA A 118 7.98 7.39 11.51
CA ALA A 118 9.32 7.89 11.20
C ALA A 118 10.32 7.39 12.25
N GLY A 119 11.03 6.29 11.95
CA GLY A 119 11.90 5.61 12.90
C GLY A 119 13.08 6.46 13.35
N SER A 120 13.49 6.31 14.61
CA SER A 120 14.79 6.78 15.07
C SER A 120 15.90 5.82 14.68
N THR A 121 17.14 6.29 14.59
CA THR A 121 18.31 5.43 14.35
C THR A 121 19.41 5.71 15.35
N VAL A 122 19.86 4.70 16.07
CA VAL A 122 21.05 4.78 16.92
C VAL A 122 22.10 3.82 16.38
N GLY A 123 23.28 4.30 16.04
CA GLY A 123 24.23 3.41 15.40
C GLY A 123 25.66 3.88 15.34
N SER A 124 26.54 2.92 15.12
CA SER A 124 27.94 3.17 14.85
C SER A 124 28.33 2.59 13.50
N THR A 125 29.16 3.29 12.74
CA THR A 125 29.70 2.75 11.49
C THR A 125 30.82 1.74 11.74
N GLY A 126 31.77 2.03 12.63
CA GLY A 126 33.00 1.24 12.82
C GLY A 126 33.33 0.79 14.24
N GLY A 127 32.38 0.85 15.17
CA GLY A 127 32.57 0.31 16.53
C GLY A 127 31.27 -0.11 17.17
N ASN A 128 31.19 -0.08 18.50
CA ASN A 128 30.10 -0.72 19.24
C ASN A 128 28.98 0.26 19.62
N VAL A 129 27.78 -0.27 19.82
CA VAL A 129 26.68 0.47 20.45
C VAL A 129 26.42 -0.14 21.81
N SER A 130 26.59 0.64 22.87
CA SER A 130 26.29 0.24 24.24
C SER A 130 25.18 1.13 24.79
N ILE A 131 24.11 0.50 25.29
CA ILE A 131 22.94 1.18 25.86
C ILE A 131 22.72 0.63 27.26
N THR A 132 22.73 1.51 28.25
CA THR A 132 22.48 1.17 29.65
C THR A 132 21.36 2.04 30.20
N ALA A 133 20.25 1.42 30.58
CA ALA A 133 19.14 2.05 31.30
C ALA A 133 19.14 1.56 32.75
N GLY A 134 19.02 2.46 33.72
CA GLY A 134 18.87 2.10 35.13
C GLY A 134 17.49 1.49 35.46
N GLN A 135 16.50 1.71 34.60
CA GLN A 135 15.16 1.15 34.70
C GLN A 135 14.78 0.43 33.40
N THR A 136 14.01 1.05 32.50
CA THR A 136 13.49 0.39 31.29
C THR A 136 14.20 0.88 30.02
N TYR A 137 14.54 -0.04 29.13
CA TYR A 137 14.89 0.25 27.75
C TYR A 137 13.67 0.00 26.85
N THR A 138 13.26 1.00 26.06
CA THR A 138 12.14 0.89 25.13
C THR A 138 12.58 1.29 23.72
N GLN A 139 12.35 0.42 22.74
CA GLN A 139 12.56 0.68 21.33
C GLN A 139 11.27 0.44 20.56
N THR A 140 10.80 1.45 19.81
CA THR A 140 9.51 1.39 19.10
C THR A 140 9.65 1.90 17.68
N GLY A 141 9.39 1.04 16.69
CA GLY A 141 9.53 1.32 15.26
C GLY A 141 10.85 1.94 14.82
N SER A 142 11.93 1.65 15.56
CA SER A 142 13.24 2.30 15.43
C SER A 142 14.36 1.29 15.23
N ASP A 143 15.52 1.78 14.81
CA ASP A 143 16.65 0.95 14.42
C ASP A 143 17.88 1.21 15.31
N VAL A 144 18.48 0.14 15.82
CA VAL A 144 19.80 0.16 16.47
C VAL A 144 20.76 -0.66 15.62
N ILE A 145 21.80 -0.03 15.06
CA ILE A 145 22.61 -0.65 14.00
C ILE A 145 24.10 -0.43 14.24
N THR A 146 24.89 -1.49 14.13
CA THR A 146 26.34 -1.36 13.92
C THR A 146 26.86 -2.45 12.98
N PRO A 147 27.14 -2.12 11.70
CA PRO A 147 27.74 -3.09 10.79
C PRO A 147 29.21 -3.37 11.13
N GLY A 148 29.89 -2.48 11.88
CA GLY A 148 31.31 -2.63 12.20
C GLY A 148 32.25 -2.39 11.00
N LEU A 149 31.80 -1.63 10.01
CA LEU A 149 32.60 -1.21 8.86
C LEU A 149 33.84 -0.44 9.35
N ASN A 150 35.03 -0.95 9.04
CA ASN A 150 36.31 -0.41 9.51
C ASN A 150 36.59 -0.58 11.02
N SER A 151 35.86 -1.47 11.70
CA SER A 151 36.20 -1.86 13.07
C SER A 151 37.53 -2.63 13.11
N PRO A 152 38.43 -2.38 14.08
CA PRO A 152 39.64 -3.19 14.27
C PRO A 152 39.34 -4.68 14.47
N SER A 153 38.15 -5.01 14.99
CA SER A 153 37.66 -6.37 15.21
C SER A 153 36.85 -6.93 14.04
N GLY A 154 36.79 -6.22 12.90
CA GLY A 154 36.05 -6.60 11.68
C GLY A 154 34.54 -6.72 11.84
N SER A 155 34.00 -6.37 13.01
CA SER A 155 32.59 -6.48 13.38
C SER A 155 32.29 -5.56 14.55
N GLY A 156 31.08 -5.00 14.59
CA GLY A 156 30.59 -4.14 15.67
C GLY A 156 29.56 -4.88 16.51
N ASN A 157 29.62 -4.70 17.83
CA ASN A 157 28.70 -5.36 18.77
C ASN A 157 27.63 -4.37 19.28
N ILE A 158 26.46 -4.91 19.62
CA ILE A 158 25.41 -4.18 20.33
C ILE A 158 25.22 -4.80 21.70
N ASP A 159 25.34 -3.99 22.74
CA ASP A 159 25.08 -4.38 24.13
C ASP A 159 23.99 -3.49 24.73
N ILE A 160 22.87 -4.10 25.13
CA ILE A 160 21.73 -3.43 25.76
C ILE A 160 21.57 -4.01 27.16
N THR A 161 21.54 -3.15 28.18
CA THR A 161 21.35 -3.55 29.58
C THR A 161 20.32 -2.66 30.24
N ALA A 162 19.30 -3.27 30.84
CA ALA A 162 18.26 -2.59 31.59
C ALA A 162 17.72 -3.52 32.68
N LYS A 163 16.82 -3.02 33.53
CA LYS A 163 15.99 -3.89 34.36
C LYS A 163 14.94 -4.59 33.50
N THR A 164 14.30 -3.86 32.59
CA THR A 164 13.29 -4.39 31.66
C THR A 164 13.60 -3.89 30.26
N VAL A 165 13.45 -4.75 29.24
CA VAL A 165 13.74 -4.43 27.83
C VAL A 165 12.49 -4.67 26.98
N ASP A 166 12.03 -3.62 26.32
CA ASP A 166 10.91 -3.65 25.37
C ASP A 166 11.39 -3.24 23.97
N ILE A 167 11.32 -4.14 23.00
CA ILE A 167 11.61 -3.86 21.59
C ILE A 167 10.36 -4.23 20.79
N LYS A 168 9.57 -3.20 20.45
CA LYS A 168 8.22 -3.32 19.93
C LYS A 168 8.09 -2.65 18.55
N GLU A 169 7.06 -3.03 17.82
CA GLU A 169 6.64 -2.33 16.61
C GLU A 169 6.08 -0.94 16.92
N ALA A 170 6.23 0.00 15.99
CA ALA A 170 5.34 1.15 15.91
C ALA A 170 4.12 0.79 15.05
N ARG A 171 2.99 1.46 15.29
CA ARG A 171 1.76 1.27 14.51
C ARG A 171 1.67 2.32 13.42
N GLU A 172 1.41 1.86 12.21
CA GLU A 172 1.08 2.70 11.07
C GLU A 172 -0.39 2.46 10.72
N THR A 173 -1.13 3.53 10.49
CA THR A 173 -2.55 3.46 10.16
C THR A 173 -2.83 4.15 8.83
N GLY A 174 -3.82 3.65 8.11
CA GLY A 174 -4.30 4.24 6.87
C GLY A 174 -5.81 4.09 6.79
N SER A 175 -6.50 5.14 6.37
CA SER A 175 -7.92 5.11 6.07
C SER A 175 -8.13 5.79 4.72
N GLN A 176 -8.89 5.13 3.84
CA GLN A 176 -9.25 5.66 2.54
C GLN A 176 -10.75 5.46 2.34
N SER A 177 -11.46 6.55 2.06
CA SER A 177 -12.85 6.53 1.64
C SER A 177 -12.95 7.04 0.21
N THR A 178 -13.76 6.39 -0.62
CA THR A 178 -14.09 6.83 -1.97
C THR A 178 -15.56 6.67 -2.21
N GLU A 179 -16.22 7.78 -2.55
CA GLU A 179 -17.62 7.82 -2.97
C GLU A 179 -17.70 8.20 -4.45
N GLN A 180 -18.39 7.37 -5.22
CA GLN A 180 -18.70 7.61 -6.62
C GLN A 180 -20.21 7.72 -6.78
N LYS A 181 -20.66 8.79 -7.42
CA LYS A 181 -22.06 9.02 -7.77
C LYS A 181 -22.18 9.26 -9.27
N PHE A 182 -23.13 8.58 -9.89
CA PHE A 182 -23.51 8.76 -11.28
C PHE A 182 -25.02 8.97 -11.35
N LYS A 183 -25.46 9.99 -12.08
CA LYS A 183 -26.88 10.23 -12.36
C LYS A 183 -27.04 10.58 -13.82
N GLN A 184 -28.00 9.99 -14.49
CA GLN A 184 -28.31 10.29 -15.88
C GLN A 184 -29.82 10.36 -16.06
N SER A 185 -30.28 11.29 -16.88
CA SER A 185 -31.66 11.36 -17.31
C SER A 185 -31.72 11.95 -18.71
N GLY A 186 -32.54 11.39 -19.59
CA GLY A 186 -32.65 11.91 -20.95
C GLY A 186 -33.50 11.06 -21.88
N LEU A 187 -33.64 11.57 -23.10
CA LEU A 187 -34.21 10.88 -24.25
C LEU A 187 -33.07 10.24 -25.05
N THR A 188 -33.06 8.92 -25.16
CA THR A 188 -32.10 8.13 -25.92
C THR A 188 -32.76 7.62 -27.21
N LEU A 189 -32.13 7.92 -28.34
CA LEU A 189 -32.44 7.33 -29.64
C LEU A 189 -31.33 6.34 -29.99
N ALA A 190 -31.67 5.07 -30.22
CA ALA A 190 -30.71 4.01 -30.50
C ALA A 190 -31.10 3.22 -31.77
N ILE A 191 -30.09 2.94 -32.59
CA ILE A 191 -30.18 2.02 -33.72
C ILE A 191 -29.55 0.69 -33.27
N THR A 192 -30.38 -0.34 -33.13
CA THR A 192 -29.94 -1.67 -32.70
C THR A 192 -29.88 -2.57 -33.93
N SER A 193 -28.69 -3.12 -34.22
CA SER A 193 -28.54 -4.17 -35.23
C SER A 193 -27.95 -5.41 -34.56
N PRO A 194 -28.57 -6.60 -34.72
CA PRO A 194 -28.11 -7.84 -34.09
C PRO A 194 -26.73 -8.32 -34.56
N VAL A 195 -26.10 -7.65 -35.53
CA VAL A 195 -24.83 -8.08 -36.15
C VAL A 195 -23.61 -7.27 -35.72
N ILE A 196 -23.74 -6.31 -34.79
CA ILE A 196 -22.60 -5.43 -34.44
C ILE A 196 -21.50 -6.15 -33.63
N SER A 197 -21.79 -7.28 -32.98
CA SER A 197 -20.80 -7.99 -32.15
C SER A 197 -19.79 -8.85 -32.92
N ALA A 198 -19.91 -9.02 -34.25
CA ALA A 198 -19.05 -9.93 -35.01
C ALA A 198 -17.86 -9.25 -35.74
N LEU A 199 -17.81 -7.92 -35.82
CA LEU A 199 -16.83 -7.22 -36.69
C LEU A 199 -15.80 -6.35 -35.97
N GLN A 200 -15.85 -6.23 -34.64
CA GLN A 200 -14.82 -5.48 -33.90
C GLN A 200 -13.48 -6.25 -33.75
N THR A 201 -13.48 -7.58 -33.96
CA THR A 201 -12.27 -8.41 -33.92
C THR A 201 -11.53 -8.46 -35.26
N ALA A 202 -12.23 -8.31 -36.39
CA ALA A 202 -11.63 -8.42 -37.73
C ALA A 202 -10.77 -7.19 -38.10
N ASN A 203 -11.18 -5.98 -37.70
CA ASN A 203 -10.49 -4.76 -38.11
C ASN A 203 -9.15 -4.54 -37.38
N ASN A 204 -9.05 -4.97 -36.11
CA ASN A 204 -7.81 -4.89 -35.34
C ASN A 204 -6.78 -5.96 -35.75
N GLN A 205 -7.22 -7.06 -36.36
CA GLN A 205 -6.34 -8.15 -36.81
C GLN A 205 -5.85 -7.94 -38.25
N LEU A 206 -6.63 -7.24 -39.09
CA LEU A 206 -6.23 -6.86 -40.45
C LEU A 206 -5.17 -5.74 -40.49
N GLN A 207 -5.20 -4.78 -39.55
CA GLN A 207 -4.11 -3.80 -39.41
C GLN A 207 -2.80 -4.41 -38.89
N ALA A 208 -2.86 -5.50 -38.11
CA ALA A 208 -1.66 -6.23 -37.66
C ALA A 208 -1.09 -7.16 -38.74
N ALA A 209 -1.94 -7.72 -39.60
CA ALA A 209 -1.52 -8.58 -40.72
C ALA A 209 -0.89 -7.77 -41.89
N GLY A 210 -1.32 -6.52 -42.09
CA GLY A 210 -0.77 -5.64 -43.14
C GLY A 210 0.70 -5.24 -42.96
N ASN A 211 1.29 -5.47 -41.79
CA ASN A 211 2.66 -5.05 -41.47
C ASN A 211 3.69 -6.19 -41.41
N THR A 212 3.32 -7.43 -41.76
CA THR A 212 4.26 -8.57 -41.66
C THR A 212 4.65 -9.12 -43.04
N ARG A 213 5.92 -8.97 -43.41
CA ARG A 213 6.47 -9.26 -44.76
C ARG A 213 6.84 -10.72 -45.03
N SER A 214 6.39 -11.69 -44.25
CA SER A 214 6.79 -13.10 -44.45
C SER A 214 5.65 -13.95 -45.00
N SER A 215 5.83 -14.46 -46.23
CA SER A 215 4.89 -15.32 -46.96
C SER A 215 4.50 -16.60 -46.20
N ARG A 216 5.37 -17.10 -45.31
CA ARG A 216 5.10 -18.27 -44.46
C ARG A 216 4.13 -17.98 -43.32
N MET A 217 4.08 -16.73 -42.85
CA MET A 217 3.14 -16.31 -41.79
C MET A 217 1.74 -16.04 -42.36
N GLN A 218 1.65 -15.54 -43.59
CA GLN A 218 0.38 -15.45 -44.34
C GLN A 218 -0.21 -16.83 -44.62
N ALA A 219 0.63 -17.80 -45.00
CA ALA A 219 0.19 -19.18 -45.20
C ALA A 219 -0.32 -19.83 -43.90
N LEU A 220 0.33 -19.57 -42.75
CA LEU A 220 -0.12 -20.08 -41.46
C LEU A 220 -1.42 -19.39 -40.98
N ALA A 221 -1.58 -18.09 -41.24
CA ALA A 221 -2.81 -17.36 -40.97
C ALA A 221 -3.98 -17.87 -41.84
N ALA A 222 -3.73 -18.17 -43.12
CA ALA A 222 -4.71 -18.78 -44.02
C ALA A 222 -5.08 -20.21 -43.56
N ALA A 223 -4.11 -21.00 -43.09
CA ALA A 223 -4.35 -22.33 -42.54
C ALA A 223 -5.20 -22.30 -41.25
N ASN A 224 -4.94 -21.34 -40.35
CA ASN A 224 -5.75 -21.16 -39.13
C ASN A 224 -7.16 -20.63 -39.43
N ALA A 225 -7.31 -19.73 -40.40
CA ALA A 225 -8.64 -19.28 -40.86
C ALA A 225 -9.46 -20.45 -41.43
N ALA A 226 -8.82 -21.34 -42.21
CA ALA A 226 -9.45 -22.53 -42.76
C ALA A 226 -9.80 -23.59 -41.70
N MET A 227 -8.98 -23.76 -40.66
CA MET A 227 -9.29 -24.68 -39.55
C MET A 227 -10.42 -24.18 -38.63
N ASN A 228 -10.48 -22.87 -38.36
CA ASN A 228 -11.59 -22.28 -37.59
C ASN A 228 -12.94 -22.34 -38.33
N LEU A 229 -12.92 -22.30 -39.66
CA LEU A 229 -14.12 -22.56 -40.48
C LEU A 229 -14.60 -24.01 -40.39
N LYS A 230 -13.70 -24.97 -40.11
CA LYS A 230 -14.03 -26.40 -40.03
C LYS A 230 -14.62 -26.81 -38.68
N GLN A 231 -14.29 -26.12 -37.59
CA GLN A 231 -14.89 -26.35 -36.26
C GLN A 231 -16.18 -25.54 -36.02
N GLY A 232 -16.45 -24.54 -36.85
CA GLY A 232 -17.72 -23.78 -36.89
C GLY A 232 -18.73 -24.29 -37.93
N ALA A 233 -18.56 -25.50 -38.46
CA ALA A 233 -19.40 -26.07 -39.53
C ALA A 233 -20.80 -26.56 -39.05
N GLY A 234 -21.35 -25.92 -38.02
CA GLY A 234 -22.79 -25.94 -37.70
C GLY A 234 -23.53 -24.67 -38.10
N ALA A 235 -22.83 -23.64 -38.60
CA ALA A 235 -23.42 -22.34 -38.94
C ALA A 235 -23.30 -21.95 -40.42
N LEU A 236 -22.87 -22.88 -41.29
CA LEU A 236 -22.54 -22.58 -42.69
C LEU A 236 -23.34 -23.41 -43.73
N SER A 237 -24.58 -23.78 -43.41
CA SER A 237 -25.59 -24.20 -44.40
C SER A 237 -26.57 -23.05 -44.73
N ALA A 238 -26.03 -21.84 -44.87
CA ALA A 238 -26.76 -20.66 -45.36
C ALA A 238 -25.94 -19.85 -46.38
N GLY A 239 -24.86 -20.45 -46.93
CA GLY A 239 -23.86 -19.78 -47.77
C GLY A 239 -23.98 -20.01 -49.28
N GLN A 240 -25.04 -20.67 -49.76
CA GLN A 240 -25.29 -20.85 -51.20
C GLN A 240 -26.61 -20.18 -51.60
N ALA A 241 -26.63 -18.86 -51.46
CA ALA A 241 -27.55 -17.98 -52.18
C ALA A 241 -26.91 -16.59 -52.33
N MET A 242 -25.66 -16.55 -52.79
CA MET A 242 -25.00 -15.32 -53.25
C MET A 242 -25.15 -15.21 -54.77
N ALA A 243 -26.37 -14.88 -55.20
CA ALA A 243 -26.66 -14.29 -56.49
C ALA A 243 -28.02 -13.57 -56.38
N GLY A 244 -27.98 -12.25 -56.16
CA GLY A 244 -29.16 -11.37 -56.20
C GLY A 244 -29.98 -11.32 -54.90
N GLY A 245 -29.66 -10.37 -54.01
CA GLY A 245 -30.52 -10.00 -52.88
C GLY A 245 -29.73 -9.46 -51.70
N ASN A 246 -30.08 -8.26 -51.23
CA ASN A 246 -29.42 -7.55 -50.14
C ASN A 246 -29.25 -8.45 -48.89
N ALA A 247 -28.02 -8.64 -48.44
CA ALA A 247 -27.71 -9.41 -47.22
C ALA A 247 -28.32 -8.80 -45.94
N ALA A 248 -28.79 -7.55 -45.99
CA ALA A 248 -29.56 -6.90 -44.94
C ALA A 248 -30.97 -7.50 -44.77
N ASP A 249 -31.56 -8.03 -45.85
CA ASP A 249 -32.95 -8.51 -45.87
C ASP A 249 -33.11 -9.94 -45.36
N LYS A 250 -32.01 -10.70 -45.13
CA LYS A 250 -32.12 -12.12 -44.74
C LYS A 250 -31.66 -12.46 -43.33
N MET A 251 -31.16 -11.50 -42.55
CA MET A 251 -30.57 -11.82 -41.25
C MET A 251 -30.73 -10.69 -40.22
N GLY A 252 -31.94 -10.55 -39.67
CA GLY A 252 -32.15 -9.90 -38.36
C GLY A 252 -32.65 -8.45 -38.32
N GLY A 253 -32.69 -7.75 -39.46
CA GLY A 253 -33.37 -6.46 -39.54
C GLY A 253 -32.73 -5.28 -38.78
N ILE A 254 -33.22 -4.06 -39.03
CA ILE A 254 -32.79 -2.84 -38.33
C ILE A 254 -33.82 -2.49 -37.26
N GLY A 255 -33.35 -2.34 -36.02
CA GLY A 255 -34.15 -1.83 -34.91
C GLY A 255 -33.93 -0.34 -34.71
N ILE A 256 -34.98 0.44 -34.63
CA ILE A 256 -34.94 1.83 -34.16
C ILE A 256 -35.73 1.89 -32.86
N SER A 257 -35.12 2.45 -31.82
CA SER A 257 -35.77 2.62 -30.52
C SER A 257 -35.55 4.03 -29.97
N ALA A 258 -36.60 4.60 -29.40
CA ALA A 258 -36.56 5.84 -28.66
C ALA A 258 -37.02 5.56 -27.22
N SER A 259 -36.27 6.01 -26.23
CA SER A 259 -36.61 5.80 -24.82
C SER A 259 -36.31 7.03 -23.99
N ILE A 260 -37.18 7.32 -23.02
CA ILE A 260 -36.92 8.31 -21.98
C ILE A 260 -36.69 7.58 -20.67
N GLY A 261 -35.65 7.97 -19.94
CA GLY A 261 -35.34 7.31 -18.68
C GLY A 261 -34.46 8.14 -17.77
N ALA A 262 -34.37 7.66 -16.53
CA ALA A 262 -33.44 8.15 -15.53
C ALA A 262 -32.75 6.97 -14.85
N SER A 263 -31.48 7.14 -14.53
CA SER A 263 -30.71 6.20 -13.75
C SER A 263 -29.83 6.92 -12.73
N SER A 264 -29.62 6.29 -11.58
CA SER A 264 -28.70 6.74 -10.56
C SER A 264 -27.92 5.55 -10.04
N ASN A 265 -26.62 5.72 -9.87
CA ASN A 265 -25.73 4.76 -9.25
C ASN A 265 -24.88 5.49 -8.20
N GLN A 266 -24.74 4.88 -7.02
CA GLN A 266 -23.91 5.38 -5.94
C GLN A 266 -23.14 4.22 -5.35
N SER A 267 -21.82 4.38 -5.26
CA SER A 267 -20.92 3.40 -4.67
C SER A 267 -20.04 4.10 -3.65
N GLN A 268 -19.97 3.56 -2.44
CA GLN A 268 -19.02 3.97 -1.41
C GLN A 268 -18.11 2.79 -1.10
N GLN A 269 -16.82 3.08 -0.93
CA GLN A 269 -15.83 2.12 -0.50
C GLN A 269 -14.98 2.75 0.58
N GLN A 270 -14.76 2.01 1.67
CA GLN A 270 -13.90 2.41 2.77
C GLN A 270 -12.92 1.30 3.09
N SER A 271 -11.64 1.67 3.12
CA SER A 271 -10.50 0.84 3.46
C SER A 271 -9.86 1.38 4.72
N ASN A 272 -9.59 0.51 5.70
CA ASN A 272 -8.80 0.83 6.88
C ASN A 272 -7.68 -0.20 7.02
N ALA A 273 -6.46 0.26 7.23
CA ALA A 273 -5.29 -0.56 7.47
C ALA A 273 -4.63 -0.15 8.77
N ASP A 274 -4.18 -1.14 9.53
CA ASP A 274 -3.35 -0.97 10.71
C ASP A 274 -2.22 -2.00 10.64
N SER A 275 -0.99 -1.52 10.49
CA SER A 275 0.19 -2.33 10.25
C SER A 275 1.29 -2.05 11.26
N ALA A 276 2.07 -3.08 11.54
CA ALA A 276 3.21 -3.06 12.43
C ALA A 276 4.48 -2.68 11.66
N LYS A 277 5.10 -1.57 12.03
CA LYS A 277 6.48 -1.23 11.68
C LYS A 277 7.43 -1.70 12.78
N GLY A 278 8.01 -2.87 12.58
CA GLY A 278 8.93 -3.49 13.53
C GLY A 278 10.17 -2.67 13.85
N SER A 279 10.65 -2.77 15.08
CA SER A 279 11.97 -2.29 15.47
C SER A 279 13.07 -3.26 15.01
N LYS A 280 14.28 -2.75 14.78
CA LYS A 280 15.43 -3.58 14.39
C LYS A 280 16.61 -3.36 15.33
N VAL A 281 17.24 -4.45 15.73
CA VAL A 281 18.58 -4.43 16.36
C VAL A 281 19.48 -5.26 15.45
N ASN A 282 20.49 -4.63 14.85
CA ASN A 282 21.32 -5.27 13.83
C ASN A 282 22.81 -5.00 14.07
N ALA A 283 23.54 -6.05 14.46
CA ALA A 283 24.99 -6.00 14.65
C ALA A 283 25.71 -6.85 13.59
N GLY A 284 26.83 -6.34 13.06
CA GLY A 284 27.75 -7.16 12.26
C GLY A 284 28.51 -8.19 13.10
N GLY A 285 28.63 -7.95 14.41
CA GLY A 285 29.18 -8.87 15.40
C GLY A 285 28.09 -9.52 16.25
N ASN A 286 28.25 -9.42 17.57
CA ASN A 286 27.29 -9.98 18.53
C ASN A 286 26.20 -8.96 18.90
N VAL A 287 25.01 -9.46 19.24
CA VAL A 287 23.98 -8.71 19.97
C VAL A 287 23.81 -9.34 21.34
N THR A 288 23.95 -8.55 22.40
CA THR A 288 23.66 -8.96 23.77
C THR A 288 22.59 -8.05 24.34
N ILE A 289 21.48 -8.63 24.78
CA ILE A 289 20.37 -7.92 25.44
C ILE A 289 20.17 -8.55 26.80
N THR A 290 20.32 -7.75 27.85
CA THR A 290 20.23 -8.20 29.24
C THR A 290 19.17 -7.41 30.00
N ALA A 291 18.17 -8.10 30.55
CA ALA A 291 17.21 -7.59 31.51
C ALA A 291 17.54 -8.19 32.89
N THR A 292 18.02 -7.37 33.83
CA THR A 292 18.49 -7.87 35.14
C THR A 292 18.32 -6.84 36.27
N GLY A 293 18.18 -7.32 37.50
CA GLY A 293 18.19 -6.47 38.70
C GLY A 293 16.81 -5.95 39.14
N ALA A 294 15.72 -6.49 38.59
CA ALA A 294 14.35 -6.27 39.06
C ALA A 294 13.64 -7.56 39.51
N GLY A 295 14.35 -8.70 39.60
CA GLY A 295 13.75 -9.98 39.94
C GLY A 295 12.67 -10.37 38.92
N LYS A 296 11.44 -10.61 39.39
CA LYS A 296 10.27 -11.01 38.59
C LYS A 296 9.80 -10.02 37.52
N ASP A 297 10.31 -8.79 37.53
CA ASP A 297 9.96 -7.76 36.53
C ASP A 297 11.09 -7.58 35.50
N SER A 298 12.07 -8.50 35.48
CA SER A 298 13.26 -8.43 34.61
C SER A 298 13.06 -9.15 33.28
N ASP A 299 12.13 -8.62 32.49
CA ASP A 299 11.72 -9.25 31.23
C ASP A 299 12.38 -8.63 29.99
N ILE A 300 12.50 -9.44 28.95
CA ILE A 300 12.75 -9.00 27.57
C ILE A 300 11.51 -9.29 26.73
N THR A 301 10.93 -8.26 26.11
CA THR A 301 9.82 -8.41 25.15
C THR A 301 10.24 -7.97 23.76
N LEU A 302 10.14 -8.87 22.78
CA LEU A 302 10.31 -8.61 21.35
C LEU A 302 8.95 -8.76 20.65
N GLN A 303 8.36 -7.65 20.19
CA GLN A 303 7.07 -7.65 19.49
C GLN A 303 7.18 -7.10 18.08
N GLY A 304 6.76 -7.89 17.09
CA GLY A 304 6.86 -7.56 15.66
C GLY A 304 8.25 -7.10 15.20
N SER A 305 9.30 -7.47 15.93
CA SER A 305 10.63 -6.85 15.87
C SER A 305 11.71 -7.87 15.55
N ASN A 306 12.82 -7.39 15.02
CA ASN A 306 13.88 -8.25 14.52
C ASN A 306 15.21 -7.96 15.22
N VAL A 307 15.82 -9.02 15.78
CA VAL A 307 17.17 -8.97 16.37
C VAL A 307 18.09 -9.83 15.51
N GLN A 308 19.07 -9.19 14.88
CA GLN A 308 20.03 -9.83 13.99
C GLN A 308 21.45 -9.57 14.47
N ALA A 309 22.23 -10.63 14.51
CA ALA A 309 23.66 -10.60 14.80
C ALA A 309 24.38 -11.34 13.68
N GLY A 310 25.47 -10.76 13.17
CA GLY A 310 26.35 -11.45 12.22
C GLY A 310 27.10 -12.62 12.84
N LYS A 311 27.20 -12.63 14.17
CA LYS A 311 27.75 -13.73 14.98
C LYS A 311 26.67 -14.29 15.93
N THR A 312 26.71 -13.93 17.21
CA THR A 312 25.81 -14.49 18.22
C THR A 312 24.79 -13.46 18.70
N ALA A 313 23.52 -13.86 18.80
CA ALA A 313 22.48 -13.08 19.47
C ALA A 313 22.13 -13.73 20.83
N THR A 314 22.38 -13.01 21.92
CA THR A 314 22.13 -13.44 23.30
C THR A 314 21.05 -12.57 23.92
N LEU A 315 19.98 -13.21 24.40
CA LEU A 315 18.89 -12.60 25.16
C LEU A 315 18.94 -13.22 26.56
N LYS A 316 19.20 -12.41 27.58
CA LYS A 316 19.27 -12.86 28.99
C LYS A 316 18.31 -12.03 29.83
N ALA A 317 17.32 -12.69 30.42
CA ALA A 317 16.39 -12.10 31.37
C ALA A 317 16.53 -12.83 32.71
N ASP A 318 16.39 -12.13 33.84
CA ASP A 318 16.31 -12.81 35.14
C ASP A 318 14.93 -13.47 35.35
N ASP A 319 13.88 -13.03 34.63
CA ASP A 319 12.55 -13.67 34.62
C ASP A 319 12.20 -14.27 33.24
N GLN A 320 11.68 -13.49 32.28
CA GLN A 320 11.19 -14.02 31.00
C GLN A 320 11.76 -13.36 29.74
N VAL A 321 11.79 -14.15 28.66
CA VAL A 321 12.04 -13.68 27.28
C VAL A 321 10.82 -13.96 26.41
N ASN A 322 10.06 -12.92 26.12
CA ASN A 322 8.83 -12.96 25.32
C ASN A 322 9.14 -12.57 23.86
N ILE A 323 8.84 -13.47 22.92
CA ILE A 323 9.00 -13.22 21.48
C ILE A 323 7.64 -13.42 20.81
N VAL A 324 6.97 -12.31 20.52
CA VAL A 324 5.58 -12.28 20.05
C VAL A 324 5.48 -11.61 18.68
N ALA A 325 4.60 -12.12 17.83
CA ALA A 325 4.32 -11.50 16.54
C ALA A 325 3.43 -10.25 16.74
N ALA A 326 3.60 -9.25 15.88
CA ALA A 326 2.68 -8.11 15.82
C ALA A 326 1.55 -8.38 14.82
N GLN A 327 0.33 -8.02 15.19
CA GLN A 327 -0.85 -8.23 14.34
C GLN A 327 -1.05 -7.03 13.41
N ASN A 328 -1.24 -7.29 12.12
CA ASN A 328 -1.71 -6.31 11.14
C ASN A 328 -3.17 -6.61 10.79
N THR A 329 -3.97 -5.58 10.58
CA THR A 329 -5.37 -5.73 10.16
C THR A 329 -5.67 -4.87 8.96
N THR A 330 -6.48 -5.40 8.05
CA THR A 330 -7.08 -4.65 6.95
C THR A 330 -8.57 -4.89 6.98
N GLN A 331 -9.34 -3.81 6.90
CA GLN A 331 -10.80 -3.82 6.91
C GLN A 331 -11.30 -3.05 5.70
N GLU A 332 -12.05 -3.73 4.85
CA GLU A 332 -12.68 -3.17 3.67
C GLU A 332 -14.18 -3.22 3.85
N SER A 333 -14.87 -2.15 3.48
CA SER A 333 -16.31 -2.14 3.35
C SER A 333 -16.69 -1.45 2.05
N SER A 334 -17.72 -1.97 1.40
CA SER A 334 -18.26 -1.38 0.19
C SER A 334 -19.76 -1.45 0.20
N ASN A 335 -20.41 -0.40 -0.27
CA ASN A 335 -21.84 -0.29 -0.38
C ASN A 335 -22.17 0.33 -1.73
N SER A 336 -22.97 -0.36 -2.52
CA SER A 336 -23.43 0.11 -3.81
C SER A 336 -24.95 0.12 -3.86
N SER A 337 -25.49 1.10 -4.58
CA SER A 337 -26.91 1.16 -4.87
C SER A 337 -27.13 1.76 -6.24
N ASN A 338 -27.97 1.10 -7.02
CA ASN A 338 -28.33 1.53 -8.36
C ASN A 338 -29.86 1.52 -8.50
N LYS A 339 -30.37 2.48 -9.28
CA LYS A 339 -31.78 2.57 -9.65
C LYS A 339 -31.86 3.04 -11.08
N SER A 340 -32.73 2.45 -11.88
CA SER A 340 -33.05 2.95 -13.21
C SER A 340 -34.52 2.74 -13.54
N GLY A 341 -35.06 3.62 -14.36
CA GLY A 341 -36.39 3.50 -14.93
C GLY A 341 -36.36 4.09 -16.33
N SER A 342 -36.98 3.40 -17.28
CA SER A 342 -37.15 3.89 -18.65
C SER A 342 -38.44 3.39 -19.28
N ILE A 343 -38.98 4.23 -20.16
CA ILE A 343 -40.10 3.90 -21.03
C ILE A 343 -39.63 4.18 -22.44
N GLY A 344 -39.84 3.24 -23.35
CA GLY A 344 -39.44 3.39 -24.74
C GLY A 344 -40.43 2.80 -25.72
N VAL A 345 -40.28 3.22 -26.96
CA VAL A 345 -40.97 2.67 -28.12
C VAL A 345 -39.90 2.20 -29.11
N GLY A 346 -40.13 1.06 -29.73
CA GLY A 346 -39.18 0.48 -30.66
C GLY A 346 -39.88 -0.19 -31.83
N MET A 347 -39.21 -0.18 -32.97
CA MET A 347 -39.63 -0.88 -34.18
C MET A 347 -38.46 -1.70 -34.70
N GLN A 348 -38.67 -2.99 -34.88
CA GLN A 348 -37.73 -3.89 -35.53
C GLN A 348 -38.26 -4.20 -36.94
N LEU A 349 -37.52 -3.80 -37.97
CA LEU A 349 -37.85 -4.08 -39.37
C LEU A 349 -37.02 -5.26 -39.86
N GLY A 350 -37.64 -6.42 -40.09
CA GLY A 350 -36.95 -7.62 -40.59
C GLY A 350 -37.69 -8.33 -41.73
N ALA A 351 -37.02 -9.33 -42.30
CA ALA A 351 -37.45 -10.13 -43.46
C ALA A 351 -38.86 -10.75 -43.38
N ARG A 352 -39.39 -10.89 -42.16
CA ARG A 352 -40.65 -11.60 -41.85
C ARG A 352 -41.77 -10.64 -41.41
N GLY A 353 -41.62 -9.34 -41.65
CA GLY A 353 -42.53 -8.28 -41.24
C GLY A 353 -41.95 -7.36 -40.16
N GLY A 354 -42.51 -6.15 -40.04
CA GLY A 354 -42.11 -5.18 -39.01
C GLY A 354 -42.85 -5.42 -37.70
N GLN A 355 -42.14 -5.38 -36.57
CA GLN A 355 -42.72 -5.47 -35.23
C GLN A 355 -42.51 -4.15 -34.50
N ALA A 356 -43.58 -3.56 -33.98
CA ALA A 356 -43.53 -2.38 -33.12
C ALA A 356 -43.94 -2.76 -31.69
N GLY A 357 -43.35 -2.11 -30.70
CA GLY A 357 -43.64 -2.40 -29.29
C GLY A 357 -43.31 -1.25 -28.35
N ILE A 358 -43.91 -1.31 -27.17
CA ILE A 358 -43.62 -0.43 -26.02
C ILE A 358 -42.78 -1.24 -25.04
N THR A 359 -41.71 -0.64 -24.53
CA THR A 359 -40.85 -1.22 -23.50
C THR A 359 -40.97 -0.40 -22.22
N LEU A 360 -41.26 -1.08 -21.12
CA LEU A 360 -41.18 -0.54 -19.78
C LEU A 360 -40.06 -1.27 -19.05
N SER A 361 -39.16 -0.52 -18.40
CA SER A 361 -38.07 -1.10 -17.64
C SER A 361 -37.88 -0.35 -16.34
N ALA A 362 -37.80 -1.08 -15.24
CA ALA A 362 -37.46 -0.54 -13.93
C ALA A 362 -36.50 -1.51 -13.26
N SER A 363 -35.43 -0.99 -12.66
CA SER A 363 -34.49 -1.78 -11.91
C SER A 363 -34.03 -1.04 -10.66
N ALA A 364 -33.83 -1.79 -9.58
CA ALA A 364 -33.18 -1.30 -8.39
C ALA A 364 -32.29 -2.40 -7.83
N GLY A 365 -31.07 -2.05 -7.44
CA GLY A 365 -30.10 -2.95 -6.86
C GLY A 365 -29.44 -2.31 -5.65
N LYS A 366 -29.12 -3.14 -4.66
CA LYS A 366 -28.26 -2.79 -3.54
C LYS A 366 -27.24 -3.91 -3.33
N GLY A 367 -26.00 -3.55 -3.06
CA GLY A 367 -24.93 -4.46 -2.71
C GLY A 367 -24.17 -3.94 -1.50
N SER A 368 -23.71 -4.84 -0.65
CA SER A 368 -22.79 -4.54 0.43
C SER A 368 -21.77 -5.64 0.58
N GLY A 369 -20.52 -5.28 0.85
CA GLY A 369 -19.44 -6.20 1.16
C GLY A 369 -18.65 -5.71 2.37
N VAL A 370 -18.26 -6.64 3.23
CA VAL A 370 -17.33 -6.39 4.33
C VAL A 370 -16.25 -7.46 4.29
N GLY A 371 -15.00 -7.04 4.32
CA GLY A 371 -13.84 -7.92 4.37
C GLY A 371 -12.95 -7.54 5.54
N LYS A 372 -12.51 -8.53 6.32
CA LYS A 372 -11.50 -8.36 7.36
C LYS A 372 -10.38 -9.37 7.14
N SER A 373 -9.16 -8.87 7.08
CA SER A 373 -7.96 -9.70 7.00
C SER A 373 -7.06 -9.40 8.19
N THR A 374 -6.45 -10.46 8.71
CA THR A 374 -5.48 -10.39 9.79
C THR A 374 -4.23 -11.12 9.35
N THR A 375 -3.09 -10.45 9.39
CA THR A 375 -1.78 -11.06 9.15
C THR A 375 -0.85 -10.79 10.33
N TYR A 376 0.22 -11.56 10.46
CA TYR A 376 1.15 -11.44 11.57
C TYR A 376 2.55 -11.12 11.07
N LYS A 377 3.15 -10.05 11.59
CA LYS A 377 4.57 -9.76 11.44
C LYS A 377 5.33 -10.54 12.50
N ALA A 378 6.08 -11.55 12.07
CA ALA A 378 6.91 -12.38 12.95
C ALA A 378 7.99 -11.55 13.66
N SER A 379 8.33 -12.00 14.87
CA SER A 379 9.57 -11.62 15.54
C SER A 379 10.61 -12.72 15.32
N SER A 380 11.86 -12.35 15.04
CA SER A 380 12.91 -13.32 14.70
C SER A 380 14.24 -13.05 15.40
N LYS A 381 14.98 -14.13 15.66
CA LYS A 381 16.38 -14.16 16.09
C LYS A 381 17.16 -15.21 15.28
N PRO A 382 18.47 -15.08 15.05
CA PRO A 382 19.24 -16.10 14.34
C PRO A 382 19.29 -17.45 15.07
N TYR A 383 19.45 -18.53 14.30
CA TYR A 383 19.57 -19.92 14.76
C TYR A 383 20.88 -20.11 15.54
N VAL A 384 20.82 -20.66 16.75
CA VAL A 384 22.00 -20.99 17.58
C VAL A 384 22.20 -22.51 17.54
N GLN A 385 23.36 -22.96 17.07
CA GLN A 385 23.77 -24.35 17.29
C GLN A 385 24.00 -24.56 18.79
N ALA A 386 23.09 -25.28 19.44
CA ALA A 386 23.24 -25.66 20.83
C ALA A 386 24.37 -26.70 20.96
N LYS A 387 25.54 -26.29 21.44
CA LYS A 387 26.53 -27.23 21.97
C LYS A 387 26.18 -27.45 23.43
N ALA A 388 25.47 -28.53 23.72
CA ALA A 388 25.25 -28.98 25.09
C ALA A 388 26.60 -29.30 25.72
N ALA A 389 27.01 -28.50 26.72
CA ALA A 389 28.09 -28.90 27.61
C ALA A 389 27.49 -29.90 28.59
N THR A 390 27.65 -31.20 28.29
CA THR A 390 27.46 -32.26 29.28
C THR A 390 28.60 -32.14 30.28
N SER A 391 28.33 -31.49 31.41
CA SER A 391 29.12 -31.67 32.62
C SER A 391 28.70 -32.99 33.24
N GLN A 392 29.61 -33.96 33.34
CA GLN A 392 29.55 -35.05 34.31
C GLN A 392 30.98 -35.46 34.69
N PRO A 393 31.15 -36.00 35.90
CA PRO A 393 32.13 -35.57 36.91
C PRO A 393 33.58 -35.96 36.69
#